data_AF-A0A1Q6RNB0-F1
#
_entry.id   AF-A0A1Q6RNB0-F1
#
_cell.length_a   1.000
_cell.length_b   1.000
_cell.length_c   1.000
_cell.angle_alpha   90.00
_cell.angle_beta   90.00
_cell.angle_gamma   90.00
#
_symmetry.space_group_name_H-M   'P 1'
#
loop_
_entity.id
_entity.type
_entity.pdbx_description
1 polymer ?
#
loop_
_entity_poly.entity_id
_entity_poly.type
_entity_poly.pdbx_seq_one_letter_code
_entity_poly.pdbx_strand_id
1 'polypeptide(L)'
;MKKLIALLLACVMVLSLCACGTGDKPEASETPSPTEQVSSVDTCILMEADENMINTYSLLAVNPNAPFTDADGNAVSDVKINADGAETFIDWMLSEASKLIKEYGVEEYGDNLFYLKDDAPKYDDKIANASDENRVIRLSTTTSVKDSGLLDYILPVFEQEYGYKVEVQSAGTGKAIAAAKYGNADVILVHSKAQEEAFVDEGFSYVLSGFDSERLSFMYNYFVLCGPSNDPAGVKDCGSVLDAFAKIADGKYPFVSRGDNSGTHTKELSLWPESLGISEDPKSFADYTQWYTSANAGMGACLVMAEQMHAYILTDKATFLTFVANNGVMD
;
A
#
# COMPACT_ATOMS: atom_id res chain seq x y z
N MET A 1 -36.91 -35.81 -30.44
CA MET A 1 -36.09 -36.44 -31.50
C MET A 1 -34.76 -36.88 -30.87
N LYS A 2 -34.51 -38.20 -30.90
CA LYS A 2 -33.27 -39.02 -30.68
C LYS A 2 -32.00 -38.25 -30.27
N LYS A 3 -31.25 -38.49 -29.17
CA LYS A 3 -30.76 -39.68 -28.44
C LYS A 3 -29.91 -40.69 -29.25
N LEU A 4 -28.73 -40.98 -28.70
CA LEU A 4 -27.73 -42.04 -28.96
C LEU A 4 -26.76 -41.86 -30.14
N ILE A 5 -25.46 -42.02 -29.87
CA ILE A 5 -24.66 -43.21 -30.25
C ILE A 5 -23.40 -43.28 -29.36
N ALA A 6 -23.21 -44.43 -28.72
CA ALA A 6 -21.97 -44.95 -28.17
C ALA A 6 -21.60 -46.18 -29.01
N LEU A 7 -20.30 -46.50 -29.22
CA LEU A 7 -19.74 -47.83 -28.95
C LEU A 7 -18.24 -48.00 -29.32
N LEU A 8 -17.50 -48.52 -28.33
CA LEU A 8 -16.45 -49.56 -28.31
C LEU A 8 -15.30 -49.64 -29.34
N LEU A 9 -14.10 -49.88 -28.79
CA LEU A 9 -13.20 -51.02 -29.07
C LEU A 9 -12.00 -50.93 -28.08
N ALA A 10 -11.34 -51.95 -27.53
CA ALA A 10 -11.61 -53.33 -27.13
C ALA A 10 -10.37 -53.77 -26.31
N CYS A 11 -10.55 -54.70 -25.38
CA CYS A 11 -9.53 -55.26 -24.48
C CYS A 11 -8.34 -55.94 -25.17
N VAL A 12 -7.14 -55.84 -24.59
CA VAL A 12 -6.14 -56.93 -24.58
C VAL A 12 -5.46 -56.96 -23.20
N MET A 13 -5.84 -57.97 -22.39
CA MET A 13 -4.99 -58.48 -21.31
C MET A 13 -3.94 -59.41 -21.92
N VAL A 14 -2.67 -59.24 -21.56
CA VAL A 14 -1.67 -60.30 -21.63
C VAL A 14 -1.11 -60.49 -20.23
N LEU A 15 -1.42 -61.66 -19.65
CA LEU A 15 -0.66 -62.24 -18.56
C LEU A 15 0.75 -62.56 -19.06
N SER A 16 1.77 -62.23 -18.26
CA SER A 16 3.06 -62.91 -18.31
C SER A 16 3.51 -63.25 -16.90
N LEU A 17 3.88 -64.51 -16.73
CA LEU A 17 4.22 -65.18 -15.48
C LEU A 17 5.62 -64.78 -14.96
N CYS A 18 5.69 -64.75 -13.63
CA CYS A 18 6.80 -65.17 -12.76
C CYS A 18 8.25 -64.89 -13.20
N ALA A 19 8.90 -63.95 -12.51
CA ALA A 19 10.27 -64.12 -12.04
C ALA A 19 10.39 -63.56 -10.62
N CYS A 20 10.85 -64.42 -9.70
CA CYS A 20 11.15 -64.08 -8.31
C CYS A 20 12.30 -63.06 -8.25
N GLY A 21 12.11 -61.98 -7.50
CA GLY A 21 13.15 -61.02 -7.14
C GLY A 21 12.81 -60.40 -5.81
N THR A 22 13.53 -60.83 -4.77
CA THR A 22 13.52 -60.30 -3.41
C THR A 22 14.07 -58.87 -3.37
N GLY A 23 13.40 -57.96 -2.67
CA GLY A 23 14.03 -56.71 -2.21
C GLY A 23 13.14 -55.47 -2.29
N ASP A 24 12.86 -54.93 -1.10
CA ASP A 24 12.49 -53.55 -0.79
C ASP A 24 11.05 -53.05 -1.02
N LYS A 25 10.47 -52.61 0.10
CA LYS A 25 9.23 -51.84 0.22
C LYS A 25 9.36 -50.54 -0.58
N PRO A 26 8.33 -50.09 -1.32
CA PRO A 26 8.26 -48.71 -1.76
C PRO A 26 7.93 -47.83 -0.56
N GLU A 27 8.80 -46.87 -0.28
CA GLU A 27 8.54 -45.74 0.61
C GLU A 27 7.27 -45.00 0.19
N ALA A 28 6.54 -44.52 1.20
CA ALA A 28 5.41 -43.64 1.01
C ALA A 28 5.87 -42.36 0.30
N SER A 29 5.19 -42.01 -0.78
CA SER A 29 5.31 -40.73 -1.45
C SER A 29 4.99 -39.61 -0.45
N GLU A 30 6.02 -38.98 0.09
CA GLU A 30 5.89 -37.70 0.77
C GLU A 30 5.36 -36.67 -0.25
N THR A 31 4.16 -36.16 0.01
CA THR A 31 3.67 -34.92 -0.59
C THR A 31 4.71 -33.83 -0.35
N PRO A 32 5.18 -33.11 -1.38
CA PRO A 32 6.14 -32.05 -1.16
C PRO A 32 5.48 -30.93 -0.33
N SER A 33 6.19 -30.51 0.72
CA SER A 33 5.94 -29.24 1.42
C SER A 33 5.88 -28.08 0.42
N PRO A 34 5.17 -26.98 0.72
CA PRO A 34 5.11 -25.82 -0.16
C PRO A 34 6.54 -25.37 -0.46
N THR A 35 6.88 -25.39 -1.74
CA THR A 35 8.14 -24.89 -2.28
C THR A 35 8.41 -23.49 -1.75
N GLU A 36 9.51 -23.31 -1.00
CA GLU A 36 10.17 -22.01 -0.89
C GLU A 36 10.45 -21.53 -2.32
N GLN A 37 9.67 -20.57 -2.80
CA GLN A 37 10.02 -19.80 -4.00
C GLN A 37 11.30 -19.04 -3.66
N VAL A 38 12.44 -19.52 -4.16
CA VAL A 38 13.68 -18.76 -4.13
C VAL A 38 13.46 -17.53 -5.01
N SER A 39 13.18 -16.40 -4.39
CA SER A 39 13.06 -15.10 -5.04
C SER A 39 14.31 -14.82 -5.88
N SER A 40 14.11 -14.38 -7.13
CA SER A 40 15.18 -13.93 -8.03
C SER A 40 15.63 -12.48 -7.78
N VAL A 41 15.05 -11.82 -6.78
CA VAL A 41 15.32 -10.42 -6.40
C VAL A 41 16.45 -10.38 -5.37
N ASP A 42 17.52 -9.62 -5.64
CA ASP A 42 18.63 -9.42 -4.70
C ASP A 42 18.32 -8.37 -3.64
N THR A 43 17.53 -7.34 -3.99
CA THR A 43 17.11 -6.31 -3.05
C THR A 43 16.34 -6.93 -1.89
N CYS A 44 16.74 -6.61 -0.66
CA CYS A 44 16.12 -7.08 0.57
C CYS A 44 15.87 -5.92 1.54
N ILE A 45 15.03 -6.16 2.57
CA ILE A 45 14.86 -5.22 3.69
C ILE A 45 16.16 -5.22 4.50
N LEU A 46 16.77 -4.05 4.64
CA LEU A 46 18.00 -3.85 5.43
C LEU A 46 17.69 -3.25 6.80
N MET A 47 16.61 -2.46 6.91
CA MET A 47 16.19 -1.85 8.17
C MET A 47 14.68 -1.59 8.17
N GLU A 48 14.00 -1.93 9.28
CA GLU A 48 12.54 -1.84 9.44
C GLU A 48 12.06 -1.21 10.75
N ALA A 49 12.92 -1.05 11.77
CA ALA A 49 12.50 -0.74 13.13
C ALA A 49 13.07 0.59 13.66
N ASP A 50 12.46 1.70 13.25
CA ASP A 50 12.70 3.04 13.80
C ASP A 50 11.35 3.76 13.95
N GLU A 51 11.16 4.55 15.02
CA GLU A 51 9.91 5.34 15.20
C GLU A 51 9.70 6.32 14.03
N ASN A 52 10.79 6.77 13.41
CA ASN A 52 10.75 7.56 12.20
C ASN A 52 10.27 6.75 10.99
N MET A 53 10.11 5.44 11.05
CA MET A 53 9.66 4.63 9.91
C MET A 53 8.16 4.35 9.92
N ILE A 54 7.43 4.89 10.90
CA ILE A 54 5.96 4.74 10.96
C ILE A 54 5.30 5.61 9.89
N ASN A 55 4.50 4.99 9.03
CA ASN A 55 3.62 5.66 8.09
C ASN A 55 2.17 5.61 8.59
N THR A 56 1.65 6.72 9.11
CA THR A 56 0.30 6.78 9.69
C THR A 56 -0.74 7.19 8.67
N TYR A 57 -1.81 6.41 8.56
CA TYR A 57 -2.92 6.67 7.64
C TYR A 57 -4.11 7.28 8.40
N SER A 58 -4.71 8.28 7.77
CA SER A 58 -5.88 9.00 8.29
C SER A 58 -7.03 8.95 7.30
N LEU A 59 -8.24 8.81 7.83
CA LEU A 59 -9.47 9.08 7.12
C LEU A 59 -9.92 10.52 7.39
N LEU A 60 -10.37 11.20 6.34
CA LEU A 60 -11.01 12.51 6.43
C LEU A 60 -12.24 12.55 5.52
N ALA A 61 -13.39 12.91 6.06
CA ALA A 61 -14.60 13.16 5.27
C ALA A 61 -14.48 14.50 4.56
N VAL A 62 -14.90 14.58 3.29
CA VAL A 62 -14.93 15.85 2.58
C VAL A 62 -16.14 16.66 3.07
N ASN A 63 -15.90 17.91 3.46
CA ASN A 63 -16.94 18.80 3.93
C ASN A 63 -17.89 19.16 2.77
N PRO A 64 -19.20 18.86 2.86
CA PRO A 64 -20.16 19.20 1.79
C PRO A 64 -20.31 20.72 1.59
N ASN A 65 -19.91 21.54 2.57
CA ASN A 65 -19.95 22.99 2.52
C ASN A 65 -18.55 23.61 2.32
N ALA A 66 -17.56 22.84 1.86
CA ALA A 66 -16.21 23.32 1.64
C ALA A 66 -16.15 24.45 0.59
N PRO A 67 -15.10 25.30 0.62
CA PRO A 67 -14.91 26.37 -0.36
C PRO A 67 -14.40 25.83 -1.70
N PHE A 68 -15.18 25.00 -2.38
CA PHE A 68 -14.80 24.40 -3.66
C PHE A 68 -14.55 25.48 -4.73
N THR A 69 -13.53 25.26 -5.55
CA THR A 69 -13.23 26.11 -6.70
C THR A 69 -13.06 25.30 -7.99
N ASP A 70 -13.33 25.92 -9.12
CA ASP A 70 -12.96 25.39 -10.43
C ASP A 70 -11.44 25.50 -10.69
N ALA A 71 -11.00 25.08 -11.88
CA ALA A 71 -9.59 25.15 -12.27
C ALA A 71 -9.04 26.57 -12.38
N ASP A 72 -9.92 27.57 -12.54
CA ASP A 72 -9.57 28.99 -12.64
C ASP A 72 -9.65 29.71 -11.27
N GLY A 73 -10.05 28.98 -10.21
CA GLY A 73 -10.18 29.51 -8.86
C GLY A 73 -11.53 30.18 -8.55
N ASN A 74 -12.53 30.05 -9.41
CA ASN A 74 -13.87 30.58 -9.14
C ASN A 74 -14.63 29.64 -8.21
N ALA A 75 -15.38 30.20 -7.26
CA ALA A 75 -16.18 29.41 -6.32
C ALA A 75 -17.25 28.57 -7.04
N VAL A 76 -17.38 27.31 -6.64
CA VAL A 76 -18.36 26.35 -7.14
C VAL A 76 -19.25 25.93 -5.97
N SER A 77 -20.57 25.99 -6.15
CA SER A 77 -21.55 25.77 -5.06
C SER A 77 -22.46 24.57 -5.27
N ASP A 78 -22.42 23.95 -6.45
CA ASP A 78 -23.21 22.78 -6.85
C ASP A 78 -22.43 21.46 -6.76
N VAL A 79 -21.28 21.46 -6.09
CA VAL A 79 -20.52 20.25 -5.78
C VAL A 79 -21.37 19.35 -4.88
N LYS A 80 -21.65 18.15 -5.35
CA LYS A 80 -22.34 17.13 -4.57
C LYS A 80 -21.32 16.24 -3.88
N ILE A 81 -21.39 16.22 -2.55
CA ILE A 81 -20.62 15.32 -1.70
C ILE A 81 -21.60 14.36 -1.03
N ASN A 82 -21.32 13.06 -1.12
CA ASN A 82 -22.06 12.01 -0.42
C ASN A 82 -21.58 11.92 1.04
N ALA A 83 -21.99 12.89 1.86
CA ALA A 83 -21.59 12.96 3.27
C ALA A 83 -22.02 11.73 4.07
N ASP A 84 -23.28 11.29 3.92
CA ASP A 84 -23.82 10.11 4.61
C ASP A 84 -23.06 8.82 4.26
N GLY A 85 -22.71 8.65 2.98
CA GLY A 85 -21.91 7.52 2.53
C GLY A 85 -20.46 7.58 3.04
N ALA A 86 -19.86 8.77 3.07
CA ALA A 86 -18.52 8.97 3.63
C ALA A 86 -18.47 8.66 5.13
N GLU A 87 -19.46 9.14 5.90
CA GLU A 87 -19.60 8.84 7.34
C GLU A 87 -19.75 7.33 7.56
N THR A 88 -20.67 6.67 6.85
CA THR A 88 -20.89 5.22 6.98
C THR A 88 -19.62 4.41 6.63
N PHE A 89 -18.88 4.83 5.60
CA PHE A 89 -17.62 4.19 5.24
C PHE A 89 -16.57 4.34 6.34
N ILE A 90 -16.44 5.53 6.92
CA ILE A 90 -15.51 5.82 8.01
C ILE A 90 -15.89 5.00 9.26
N ASP A 91 -17.17 4.96 9.62
CA ASP A 91 -17.67 4.15 10.73
C ASP A 91 -17.32 2.66 10.53
N TRP A 92 -17.49 2.13 9.32
CA TRP A 92 -17.13 0.75 9.00
C TRP A 92 -15.61 0.50 9.09
N MET A 93 -14.80 1.44 8.57
CA MET A 93 -13.34 1.36 8.63
C MET A 93 -12.84 1.32 10.09
N LEU A 94 -13.47 2.09 10.97
CA LEU A 94 -13.15 2.22 12.39
C LEU A 94 -13.85 1.17 13.28
N SER A 95 -14.52 0.19 12.69
CA SER A 95 -15.22 -0.88 13.39
C SER A 95 -14.82 -2.28 12.88
N GLU A 96 -15.53 -2.80 11.88
CA GLU A 96 -15.38 -4.17 11.40
C GLU A 96 -14.15 -4.32 10.50
N ALA A 97 -13.88 -3.34 9.64
CA ALA A 97 -12.71 -3.38 8.76
C ALA A 97 -11.40 -3.43 9.55
N SER A 98 -11.36 -2.80 10.72
CA SER A 98 -10.20 -2.80 11.62
C SER A 98 -9.74 -4.22 12.01
N LYS A 99 -10.63 -5.21 12.01
CA LYS A 99 -10.24 -6.63 12.21
C LYS A 99 -9.59 -7.21 10.96
N LEU A 100 -10.18 -6.97 9.80
CA LEU A 100 -9.66 -7.42 8.50
C LEU A 100 -8.26 -6.83 8.22
N ILE A 101 -8.08 -5.55 8.52
CA ILE A 101 -6.80 -4.84 8.35
C ILE A 101 -5.69 -5.50 9.17
N LYS A 102 -5.99 -5.95 10.40
CA LYS A 102 -5.01 -6.65 11.26
C LYS A 102 -4.62 -8.02 10.74
N GLU A 103 -5.49 -8.69 10.00
CA GLU A 103 -5.24 -10.03 9.45
C GLU A 103 -4.58 -9.97 8.07
N TYR A 104 -4.56 -8.77 7.46
CA TYR A 104 -4.08 -8.60 6.10
C TYR A 104 -2.58 -8.87 5.97
N GLY A 105 -2.26 -9.79 5.06
CA GLY A 105 -0.91 -10.20 4.70
C GLY A 105 -0.35 -11.40 5.47
N VAL A 106 -1.00 -11.86 6.53
CA VAL A 106 -0.50 -13.01 7.32
C VAL A 106 -0.43 -14.28 6.48
N GLU A 107 -1.49 -14.57 5.73
CA GLU A 107 -1.56 -15.80 4.92
C GLU A 107 -0.53 -15.79 3.78
N GLU A 108 -0.31 -14.64 3.15
CA GLU A 108 0.53 -14.52 1.96
C GLU A 108 2.01 -14.27 2.30
N TYR A 109 2.29 -13.45 3.33
CA TYR A 109 3.62 -12.95 3.65
C TYR A 109 4.13 -13.39 5.03
N GLY A 110 3.31 -14.06 5.85
CA GLY A 110 3.69 -14.53 7.18
C GLY A 110 3.76 -13.45 8.27
N ASP A 111 3.39 -12.20 7.95
CA ASP A 111 3.35 -11.07 8.88
C ASP A 111 2.22 -10.10 8.50
N ASN A 112 1.80 -9.26 9.46
CA ASN A 112 0.80 -8.23 9.21
C ASN A 112 1.43 -7.09 8.40
N LEU A 113 0.72 -6.61 7.38
CA LEU A 113 1.19 -5.47 6.58
C LEU A 113 0.75 -4.11 7.13
N PHE A 114 -0.32 -4.11 7.93
CA PHE A 114 -0.87 -2.92 8.57
C PHE A 114 -1.17 -3.21 10.04
N TYR A 115 -1.03 -2.19 10.86
CA TYR A 115 -1.23 -2.24 12.31
C TYR A 115 -2.20 -1.14 12.71
N LEU A 116 -3.04 -1.40 13.69
CA LEU A 116 -3.90 -0.34 14.25
C LEU A 116 -3.15 0.44 15.32
N LYS A 117 -3.44 1.74 15.38
CA LYS A 117 -3.02 2.60 16.48
C LYS A 117 -3.73 2.19 17.78
N ASP A 118 -3.01 2.24 18.89
CA ASP A 118 -3.59 1.97 20.21
C ASP A 118 -4.67 3.00 20.59
N ASP A 119 -4.45 4.24 20.17
CA ASP A 119 -5.34 5.40 20.29
C ASP A 119 -6.23 5.60 19.06
N ALA A 120 -6.38 4.58 18.19
CA ALA A 120 -7.27 4.67 17.04
C ALA A 120 -8.70 5.02 17.50
N PRO A 121 -9.37 5.99 16.84
CA PRO A 121 -10.81 6.19 17.00
C PRO A 121 -11.56 4.90 16.70
N LYS A 122 -12.67 4.68 17.39
CA LYS A 122 -13.49 3.47 17.24
C LYS A 122 -14.94 3.84 17.05
N TYR A 123 -15.61 3.03 16.25
CA TYR A 123 -17.04 3.05 16.10
C TYR A 123 -17.62 1.72 16.59
N ASP A 124 -18.52 1.75 17.55
CA ASP A 124 -19.10 0.55 18.18
C ASP A 124 -20.59 0.36 17.89
N ASP A 125 -21.20 1.31 17.16
CA ASP A 125 -22.61 1.26 16.76
C ASP A 125 -22.81 0.45 15.47
N LYS A 126 -24.06 0.33 15.02
CA LYS A 126 -24.40 -0.44 13.82
C LYS A 126 -24.13 0.35 12.55
N ILE A 127 -23.44 -0.28 11.60
CA ILE A 127 -23.27 0.25 10.26
C ILE A 127 -24.61 0.22 9.50
N ALA A 128 -24.97 1.37 8.93
CA ALA A 128 -26.18 1.53 8.14
C ALA A 128 -26.04 0.84 6.76
N ASN A 129 -27.15 0.38 6.19
CA ASN A 129 -27.17 -0.12 4.81
C ASN A 129 -27.34 1.03 3.82
N ALA A 130 -26.81 0.84 2.61
CA ALA A 130 -26.93 1.79 1.52
C ALA A 130 -28.40 2.06 1.15
N SER A 131 -28.69 3.33 0.86
CA SER A 131 -29.89 3.79 0.18
C SER A 131 -29.59 4.03 -1.30
N ASP A 132 -30.61 4.25 -2.13
CA ASP A 132 -30.39 4.61 -3.54
C ASP A 132 -29.66 5.96 -3.70
N GLU A 133 -29.73 6.85 -2.70
CA GLU A 133 -29.15 8.20 -2.76
C GLU A 133 -27.66 8.22 -2.38
N ASN A 134 -27.21 7.32 -1.50
CA ASN A 134 -25.84 7.29 -0.97
C ASN A 134 -25.03 6.05 -1.37
N ARG A 135 -25.57 5.20 -2.25
CA ARG A 135 -24.96 3.90 -2.62
C ARG A 135 -23.51 4.01 -3.12
N VAL A 136 -23.17 5.06 -3.86
CA VAL A 136 -21.84 5.22 -4.47
C VAL A 136 -21.00 6.18 -3.65
N ILE A 137 -19.85 5.70 -3.16
CA ILE A 137 -18.89 6.48 -2.36
C ILE A 137 -17.61 6.64 -3.18
N ARG A 138 -17.15 7.87 -3.37
CA ARG A 138 -15.90 8.17 -4.06
C ARG A 138 -14.77 8.28 -3.04
N LEU A 139 -13.86 7.32 -3.05
CA LEU A 139 -12.67 7.32 -2.20
C LEU A 139 -11.47 7.82 -3.01
N SER A 140 -10.85 8.91 -2.58
CA SER A 140 -9.54 9.34 -3.11
C SER A 140 -8.43 8.93 -2.14
N THR A 141 -7.45 8.20 -2.64
CA THR A 141 -6.37 7.63 -1.82
C THR A 141 -5.02 7.72 -2.53
N THR A 142 -3.99 7.22 -1.86
CA THR A 142 -2.64 7.19 -2.42
C THR A 142 -2.39 5.94 -3.25
N THR A 143 -1.53 6.03 -4.26
CA THR A 143 -1.09 4.86 -5.03
C THR A 143 -0.52 3.75 -4.12
N SER A 144 0.22 4.08 -3.05
CA SER A 144 0.74 3.04 -2.14
C SER A 144 -0.35 2.29 -1.37
N VAL A 145 -1.48 2.93 -1.03
CA VAL A 145 -2.62 2.22 -0.44
C VAL A 145 -3.23 1.25 -1.45
N LYS A 146 -3.40 1.69 -2.69
CA LYS A 146 -3.94 0.83 -3.76
C LYS A 146 -3.01 -0.35 -4.05
N ASP A 147 -1.73 -0.07 -4.29
CA ASP A 147 -0.72 -1.08 -4.66
C ASP A 147 -0.46 -2.07 -3.52
N SER A 148 -0.76 -1.70 -2.27
CA SER A 148 -0.68 -2.61 -1.14
C SER A 148 -1.71 -3.75 -1.19
N GLY A 149 -2.73 -3.68 -2.05
CA GLY A 149 -3.82 -4.66 -2.13
C GLY A 149 -4.84 -4.61 -0.98
N LEU A 150 -4.63 -3.75 0.03
CA LEU A 150 -5.49 -3.67 1.21
C LEU A 150 -6.96 -3.38 0.86
N LEU A 151 -7.20 -2.41 -0.04
CA LEU A 151 -8.56 -2.03 -0.42
C LEU A 151 -9.27 -3.14 -1.19
N ASP A 152 -8.56 -3.87 -2.06
CA ASP A 152 -9.13 -5.00 -2.80
C ASP A 152 -9.50 -6.16 -1.87
N TYR A 153 -8.80 -6.30 -0.74
CA TYR A 153 -9.10 -7.28 0.29
C TYR A 153 -10.33 -6.90 1.12
N ILE A 154 -10.44 -5.64 1.57
CA ILE A 154 -11.48 -5.25 2.56
C ILE A 154 -12.78 -4.75 1.91
N LEU A 155 -12.72 -4.01 0.80
CA LEU A 155 -13.90 -3.36 0.21
C LEU A 155 -14.98 -4.36 -0.25
N PRO A 156 -14.67 -5.55 -0.80
CA PRO A 156 -15.71 -6.52 -1.15
C PRO A 156 -16.61 -6.91 0.01
N VAL A 157 -16.08 -6.96 1.24
CA VAL A 157 -16.86 -7.26 2.45
C VAL A 157 -17.87 -6.14 2.71
N PHE A 158 -17.41 -4.88 2.71
CA PHE A 158 -18.28 -3.71 2.89
C PHE A 158 -19.37 -3.60 1.82
N GLU A 159 -18.98 -3.74 0.55
CA GLU A 159 -19.91 -3.65 -0.58
C GLU A 159 -20.97 -4.76 -0.53
N GLN A 160 -20.57 -6.00 -0.21
CA GLN A 160 -21.47 -7.14 -0.14
C GLN A 160 -22.43 -7.07 1.06
N GLU A 161 -21.94 -6.63 2.22
CA GLU A 161 -22.71 -6.67 3.47
C GLU A 161 -23.70 -5.51 3.58
N TYR A 162 -23.30 -4.31 3.16
CA TYR A 162 -24.09 -3.10 3.36
C TYR A 162 -24.65 -2.50 2.06
N GLY A 163 -24.31 -3.09 0.90
CA GLY A 163 -24.90 -2.72 -0.39
C GLY A 163 -24.35 -1.42 -1.01
N TYR A 164 -23.20 -0.95 -0.54
CA TYR A 164 -22.48 0.19 -1.12
C TYR A 164 -21.64 -0.21 -2.34
N LYS A 165 -21.21 0.80 -3.10
CA LYS A 165 -20.14 0.70 -4.09
C LYS A 165 -19.10 1.77 -3.78
N VAL A 166 -17.84 1.37 -3.63
CA VAL A 166 -16.73 2.29 -3.42
C VAL A 166 -15.94 2.44 -4.72
N GLU A 167 -15.94 3.64 -5.27
CA GLU A 167 -15.15 4.02 -6.43
C GLU A 167 -13.80 4.58 -5.96
N VAL A 168 -12.75 3.78 -6.11
CA VAL A 168 -11.40 4.14 -5.66
C VAL A 168 -10.65 4.88 -6.77
N GLN A 169 -10.18 6.08 -6.45
CA GLN A 169 -9.22 6.83 -7.26
C GLN A 169 -7.91 6.93 -6.48
N SER A 170 -6.79 6.65 -7.14
CA SER A 170 -5.46 6.64 -6.51
C SER A 170 -4.48 7.54 -7.25
N ALA A 171 -3.74 8.37 -6.52
CA ALA A 171 -2.66 9.19 -7.06
C ALA A 171 -1.58 9.45 -5.98
N GLY A 172 -0.54 10.24 -6.28
CA GLY A 172 0.33 10.78 -5.22
C GLY A 172 -0.47 11.63 -4.22
N THR A 173 -0.05 11.72 -2.95
CA THR A 173 -0.82 12.34 -1.86
C THR A 173 -1.36 13.72 -2.19
N GLY A 174 -0.53 14.61 -2.75
CA GLY A 174 -0.99 15.95 -3.14
C GLY A 174 -2.07 15.94 -4.22
N LYS A 175 -2.00 15.02 -5.19
CA LYS A 175 -3.04 14.86 -6.23
C LYS A 175 -4.31 14.24 -5.67
N ALA A 176 -4.20 13.29 -4.73
CA ALA A 176 -5.35 12.68 -4.06
C ALA A 176 -6.13 13.72 -3.23
N ILE A 177 -5.41 14.57 -2.50
CA ILE A 177 -5.98 15.69 -1.73
C ILE A 177 -6.57 16.74 -2.69
N ALA A 178 -5.86 17.10 -3.77
CA ALA A 178 -6.37 18.04 -4.76
C ALA A 178 -7.68 17.55 -5.42
N ALA A 179 -7.81 16.25 -5.71
CA ALA A 179 -9.04 15.67 -6.23
C ALA A 179 -10.23 15.91 -5.28
N ALA A 180 -10.03 15.77 -3.97
CA ALA A 180 -11.04 16.09 -2.97
C ALA A 180 -11.36 17.60 -2.91
N LYS A 181 -10.34 18.47 -3.00
CA LYS A 181 -10.54 19.93 -3.09
C LYS A 181 -11.31 20.38 -4.33
N TYR A 182 -11.29 19.58 -5.41
CA TYR A 182 -12.10 19.78 -6.60
C TYR A 182 -13.48 19.10 -6.54
N GLY A 183 -13.87 18.52 -5.40
CA GLY A 183 -15.17 17.87 -5.23
C GLY A 183 -15.30 16.49 -5.91
N ASN A 184 -14.17 15.86 -6.27
CA ASN A 184 -14.14 14.56 -6.93
C ASN A 184 -14.06 13.36 -5.97
N ALA A 185 -14.13 13.60 -4.66
CA ALA A 185 -14.11 12.58 -3.62
C ALA A 185 -15.09 12.93 -2.50
N ASP A 186 -15.63 11.90 -1.85
CA ASP A 186 -16.48 12.04 -0.65
C ASP A 186 -15.68 11.81 0.64
N VAL A 187 -14.62 11.00 0.54
CA VAL A 187 -13.70 10.67 1.63
C VAL A 187 -12.30 10.52 1.08
N ILE A 188 -11.30 10.90 1.87
CA ILE A 188 -9.89 10.64 1.58
C ILE A 188 -9.25 9.68 2.59
N LEU A 189 -8.40 8.79 2.09
CA LEU A 189 -7.51 7.93 2.89
C LEU A 189 -6.07 8.21 2.48
N VAL A 190 -5.35 8.97 3.30
CA VAL A 190 -4.00 9.46 2.99
C VAL A 190 -3.07 9.35 4.20
N HIS A 191 -1.79 9.67 4.02
CA HIS A 191 -0.74 9.50 5.03
C HIS A 191 0.29 10.64 5.04
N SER A 192 -0.17 11.87 4.99
CA SER A 192 0.68 13.07 5.02
C SER A 192 0.12 14.11 5.98
N LYS A 193 0.48 13.99 7.26
CA LYS A 193 -0.01 14.85 8.35
C LYS A 193 -0.06 16.34 8.00
N ALA A 194 1.05 16.91 7.49
CA ALA A 194 1.09 18.35 7.16
C ALA A 194 0.08 18.75 6.08
N GLN A 195 -0.13 17.90 5.07
CA GLN A 195 -1.10 18.16 3.99
C GLN A 195 -2.55 17.91 4.44
N GLU A 196 -2.75 16.93 5.33
CA GLU A 196 -4.04 16.67 5.98
C GLU A 196 -4.45 17.85 6.87
N GLU A 197 -3.53 18.37 7.68
CA GLU A 197 -3.76 19.55 8.53
C GLU A 197 -4.09 20.77 7.68
N ALA A 198 -3.35 21.03 6.59
CA ALA A 198 -3.68 22.10 5.65
C ALA A 198 -5.07 21.92 5.02
N PHE A 199 -5.44 20.70 4.63
CA PHE A 199 -6.77 20.40 4.10
C PHE A 199 -7.90 20.70 5.10
N VAL A 200 -7.68 20.40 6.38
CA VAL A 200 -8.60 20.74 7.49
C VAL A 200 -8.66 22.26 7.71
N ASP A 201 -7.51 22.92 7.83
CA ASP A 201 -7.40 24.37 8.09
C ASP A 201 -8.05 25.21 6.98
N GLU A 202 -8.01 24.71 5.74
CA GLU A 202 -8.68 25.31 4.59
C GLU A 202 -10.20 25.04 4.53
N GLY A 203 -10.74 24.26 5.47
CA GLY A 203 -12.19 24.01 5.62
C GLY A 203 -12.74 22.88 4.75
N PHE A 204 -11.89 22.03 4.18
CA PHE A 204 -12.31 20.92 3.32
C PHE A 204 -12.68 19.63 4.06
N SER A 205 -12.41 19.55 5.37
CA SER A 205 -12.88 18.47 6.24
C SER A 205 -13.71 19.05 7.40
N TYR A 206 -14.42 18.17 8.10
CA TYR A 206 -15.24 18.51 9.26
C TYR A 206 -15.26 17.35 10.25
N VAL A 207 -15.57 17.66 11.51
CA VAL A 207 -15.68 16.64 12.56
C VAL A 207 -16.99 15.88 12.36
N LEU A 208 -16.88 14.58 12.11
CA LEU A 208 -18.02 13.68 12.01
C LEU A 208 -18.70 13.49 13.38
N SER A 209 -19.99 13.20 13.37
CA SER A 209 -20.73 12.92 14.60
C SER A 209 -20.11 11.72 15.32
N GLY A 210 -19.89 11.85 16.64
CA GLY A 210 -19.30 10.78 17.45
C GLY A 210 -17.78 10.75 17.48
N PHE A 211 -17.09 11.65 16.76
CA PHE A 211 -15.63 11.78 16.80
C PHE A 211 -15.18 13.14 17.32
N ASP A 212 -13.94 13.22 17.79
CA ASP A 212 -13.35 14.43 18.38
C ASP A 212 -12.38 15.18 17.43
N SER A 213 -12.18 14.68 16.20
CA SER A 213 -11.26 15.27 15.23
C SER A 213 -11.69 14.99 13.78
N GLU A 214 -11.35 15.92 12.88
CA GLU A 214 -11.44 15.79 11.43
C GLU A 214 -10.46 14.76 10.86
N ARG A 215 -9.32 14.54 11.54
CA ARG A 215 -8.27 13.61 11.14
C ARG A 215 -8.39 12.33 11.96
N LEU A 216 -8.98 11.31 11.36
CA LEU A 216 -9.18 10.01 12.00
C LEU A 216 -8.01 9.08 11.69
N SER A 217 -6.88 9.30 12.35
CA SER A 217 -5.68 8.45 12.24
C SER A 217 -5.89 7.14 13.00
N PHE A 218 -5.92 6.01 12.30
CA PHE A 218 -6.37 4.74 12.88
C PHE A 218 -5.46 3.55 12.60
N MET A 219 -4.72 3.57 11.49
CA MET A 219 -3.78 2.52 11.13
C MET A 219 -2.44 3.10 10.71
N TYR A 220 -1.41 2.26 10.75
CA TYR A 220 -0.09 2.57 10.23
C TYR A 220 0.53 1.33 9.59
N ASN A 221 1.52 1.56 8.75
CA ASN A 221 2.50 0.54 8.38
C ASN A 221 3.91 1.09 8.62
N TYR A 222 4.91 0.34 8.17
CA TYR A 222 6.30 0.76 8.25
C TYR A 222 6.86 1.03 6.86
N PHE A 223 7.56 2.14 6.73
CA PHE A 223 8.61 2.27 5.74
C PHE A 223 9.74 1.30 6.07
N VAL A 224 10.43 0.84 5.06
CA VAL A 224 11.62 0.00 5.15
C VAL A 224 12.69 0.59 4.24
N LEU A 225 13.93 0.57 4.72
CA LEU A 225 15.09 0.84 3.88
C LEU A 225 15.51 -0.50 3.25
N CYS A 226 15.40 -0.57 1.94
CA CYS A 226 15.81 -1.72 1.15
C CYS A 226 17.08 -1.41 0.37
N GLY A 227 17.78 -2.46 -0.05
CA GLY A 227 18.96 -2.37 -0.92
C GLY A 227 19.57 -3.74 -1.18
N PRO A 228 20.76 -3.77 -1.82
CA PRO A 228 21.45 -5.01 -2.17
C PRO A 228 21.66 -5.94 -0.97
N SER A 229 21.52 -7.25 -1.17
CA SER A 229 21.61 -8.23 -0.07
C SER A 229 22.96 -8.23 0.66
N ASN A 230 24.02 -7.90 -0.08
CA ASN A 230 25.38 -7.77 0.43
C ASN A 230 25.66 -6.46 1.18
N ASP A 231 24.70 -5.54 1.21
CA ASP A 231 24.73 -4.29 2.00
C ASP A 231 26.09 -3.57 1.98
N PRO A 232 26.55 -3.06 0.82
CA PRO A 232 27.88 -2.46 0.70
C PRO A 232 28.07 -1.22 1.59
N ALA A 233 26.99 -0.56 1.99
CA ALA A 233 27.01 0.58 2.91
C ALA A 233 27.01 0.12 4.38
N GLY A 234 26.68 -1.14 4.68
CA GLY A 234 26.58 -1.68 6.03
C GLY A 234 25.52 -0.95 6.85
N VAL A 235 24.34 -0.68 6.26
CA VAL A 235 23.25 0.01 6.96
C VAL A 235 22.52 -0.90 7.94
N LYS A 236 22.58 -2.22 7.77
CA LYS A 236 21.99 -3.19 8.73
C LYS A 236 22.50 -3.00 10.16
N ASP A 237 23.75 -2.57 10.29
CA ASP A 237 24.43 -2.40 11.58
C ASP A 237 24.31 -0.97 12.15
N CYS A 238 23.58 -0.07 11.49
CA CYS A 238 23.35 1.28 11.97
C CYS A 238 22.36 1.31 13.14
N GLY A 239 22.55 2.25 14.08
CA GLY A 239 21.69 2.39 15.26
C GLY A 239 20.34 3.06 14.99
N SER A 240 20.20 3.74 13.84
CA SER A 240 18.98 4.43 13.42
C SER A 240 18.91 4.54 11.90
N VAL A 241 17.72 4.85 11.36
CA VAL A 241 17.55 5.09 9.92
C VAL A 241 18.27 6.36 9.46
N LEU A 242 18.39 7.36 10.33
CA LEU A 242 19.14 8.60 10.04
C LEU A 242 20.63 8.31 9.86
N ASP A 243 21.20 7.43 10.69
CA ASP A 243 22.59 6.98 10.54
C ASP A 243 22.79 6.18 9.24
N ALA A 244 21.80 5.37 8.85
CA ALA A 244 21.82 4.63 7.59
C ALA A 244 21.84 5.58 6.38
N PHE A 245 20.97 6.59 6.36
CA PHE A 245 20.93 7.60 5.29
C PHE A 245 22.23 8.41 5.23
N ALA A 246 22.77 8.83 6.39
CA ALA A 246 24.07 9.47 6.45
C ALA A 246 25.18 8.60 5.86
N LYS A 247 25.20 7.29 6.19
CA LYS A 247 26.19 6.34 5.68
C LYS A 247 26.09 6.09 4.18
N ILE A 248 24.87 6.03 3.64
CA ILE A 248 24.61 5.96 2.19
C ILE A 248 25.19 7.19 1.49
N ALA A 249 24.91 8.39 2.01
CA ALA A 249 25.38 9.65 1.44
C ALA A 249 26.91 9.80 1.52
N ASP A 250 27.52 9.51 2.68
CA ASP A 250 28.97 9.60 2.90
C ASP A 250 29.75 8.67 1.97
N GLY A 251 29.25 7.45 1.79
CA GLY A 251 29.82 6.46 0.88
C GLY A 251 29.44 6.65 -0.58
N LYS A 252 28.51 7.56 -0.88
CA LYS A 252 27.94 7.79 -2.22
C LYS A 252 27.42 6.50 -2.86
N TYR A 253 26.72 5.70 -2.07
CA TYR A 253 26.10 4.47 -2.57
C TYR A 253 24.85 4.81 -3.39
N PRO A 254 24.58 4.08 -4.49
CA PRO A 254 23.43 4.36 -5.34
C PRO A 254 22.12 4.34 -4.54
N PHE A 255 21.29 5.36 -4.69
CA PHE A 255 19.99 5.51 -4.05
C PHE A 255 18.97 5.93 -5.10
N VAL A 256 17.81 5.27 -5.11
CA VAL A 256 16.67 5.62 -5.96
C VAL A 256 15.61 6.32 -5.11
N SER A 257 15.42 7.60 -5.40
CA SER A 257 14.32 8.41 -4.89
C SER A 257 13.11 8.30 -5.81
N ARG A 258 11.92 8.29 -5.20
CA ARG A 258 10.64 8.38 -5.92
C ARG A 258 10.55 9.65 -6.77
N GLY A 259 10.99 10.79 -6.23
CA GLY A 259 11.05 12.07 -6.95
C GLY A 259 9.71 12.61 -7.44
N ASP A 260 8.58 12.15 -6.89
CA ASP A 260 7.24 12.36 -7.45
C ASP A 260 6.29 13.14 -6.51
N ASN A 261 6.84 13.72 -5.44
CA ASN A 261 6.10 14.45 -4.39
C ASN A 261 5.03 13.60 -3.68
N SER A 262 5.18 12.27 -3.69
CA SER A 262 4.38 11.37 -2.86
C SER A 262 4.76 11.44 -1.37
N GLY A 263 3.92 10.88 -0.50
CA GLY A 263 4.24 10.75 0.92
C GLY A 263 5.58 10.04 1.18
N THR A 264 5.91 8.99 0.40
CA THR A 264 7.21 8.31 0.50
C THR A 264 8.37 9.23 0.11
N HIS A 265 8.23 10.06 -0.94
CA HIS A 265 9.24 11.04 -1.31
C HIS A 265 9.43 12.09 -0.20
N THR A 266 8.34 12.67 0.30
CA THR A 266 8.40 13.61 1.45
C THR A 266 9.06 12.97 2.66
N LYS A 267 8.76 11.69 2.91
CA LYS A 267 9.37 10.97 4.02
C LYS A 267 10.87 10.77 3.82
N GLU A 268 11.27 10.29 2.66
CA GLU A 268 12.67 10.12 2.27
C GLU A 268 13.46 11.42 2.41
N LEU A 269 12.92 12.54 1.91
CA LEU A 269 13.55 13.85 2.05
C LEU A 269 13.80 14.24 3.52
N SER A 270 12.91 13.84 4.44
CA SER A 270 13.09 14.10 5.88
C SER A 270 14.19 13.27 6.56
N LEU A 271 14.69 12.22 5.89
CA LEU A 271 15.71 11.31 6.42
C LEU A 271 17.13 11.68 5.98
N TRP A 272 17.28 12.48 4.92
CA TRP A 272 18.60 12.94 4.49
C TRP A 272 19.24 13.89 5.51
N PRO A 273 20.59 13.85 5.67
CA PRO A 273 21.28 14.83 6.48
C PRO A 273 21.00 16.25 6.01
N GLU A 274 20.60 17.13 6.95
CA GLU A 274 20.28 18.54 6.67
C GLU A 274 21.42 19.27 5.95
N SER A 275 22.68 18.91 6.23
CA SER A 275 23.87 19.46 5.60
C SER A 275 23.95 19.24 4.08
N LEU A 276 23.23 18.24 3.54
CA LEU A 276 23.15 18.01 2.10
C LEU A 276 22.15 18.96 1.42
N GLY A 277 21.17 19.47 2.16
CA GLY A 277 20.13 20.36 1.62
C GLY A 277 19.23 19.71 0.56
N ILE A 278 19.16 18.37 0.48
CA ILE A 278 18.30 17.66 -0.48
C ILE A 278 16.83 18.00 -0.16
N SER A 279 16.10 18.43 -1.18
CA SER A 279 14.69 18.84 -1.09
C SER A 279 13.93 18.46 -2.36
N GLU A 280 12.67 18.85 -2.45
CA GLU A 280 11.84 18.66 -3.65
C GLU A 280 12.32 19.47 -4.87
N ASP A 281 13.14 20.53 -4.68
CA ASP A 281 13.72 21.28 -5.80
C ASP A 281 14.82 20.46 -6.48
N PRO A 282 14.71 20.14 -7.79
CA PRO A 282 15.74 19.42 -8.53
C PRO A 282 17.14 20.05 -8.47
N LYS A 283 17.23 21.37 -8.25
CA LYS A 283 18.52 22.06 -8.10
C LYS A 283 19.24 21.68 -6.80
N SER A 284 18.51 21.27 -5.78
CA SER A 284 19.07 20.94 -4.46
C SER A 284 19.93 19.68 -4.47
N PHE A 285 19.74 18.79 -5.45
CA PHE A 285 20.48 17.54 -5.60
C PHE A 285 21.26 17.43 -6.91
N ALA A 286 21.45 18.53 -7.63
CA ALA A 286 22.19 18.55 -8.89
C ALA A 286 23.63 18.00 -8.76
N ASP A 287 24.27 18.24 -7.61
CA ASP A 287 25.64 17.79 -7.31
C ASP A 287 25.71 16.34 -6.80
N TYR A 288 24.56 15.68 -6.57
CA TYR A 288 24.48 14.32 -6.02
C TYR A 288 24.10 13.26 -7.07
N THR A 289 23.89 13.65 -8.32
CA THR A 289 23.40 12.79 -9.42
C THR A 289 24.28 11.57 -9.75
N GLN A 290 25.50 11.49 -9.22
CA GLN A 290 26.34 10.30 -9.33
C GLN A 290 25.81 9.11 -8.51
N TRP A 291 25.13 9.37 -7.40
CA TRP A 291 24.66 8.34 -6.47
C TRP A 291 23.18 8.51 -6.09
N TYR A 292 22.59 9.68 -6.27
CA TYR A 292 21.19 9.93 -5.99
C TYR A 292 20.40 10.06 -7.31
N THR A 293 19.47 9.14 -7.56
CA THR A 293 18.62 9.13 -8.75
C THR A 293 17.18 9.45 -8.38
N SER A 294 16.68 10.59 -8.82
CA SER A 294 15.26 10.98 -8.66
C SER A 294 14.46 10.49 -9.86
N ALA A 295 13.63 9.46 -9.68
CA ALA A 295 12.96 8.74 -10.77
C ALA A 295 11.70 9.44 -11.31
N ASN A 296 11.06 10.29 -10.49
CA ASN A 296 9.75 10.89 -10.77
C ASN A 296 8.71 9.85 -11.22
N ALA A 297 8.62 8.75 -10.47
CA ALA A 297 7.81 7.59 -10.81
C ALA A 297 7.14 6.95 -9.59
N GLY A 298 6.15 6.09 -9.84
CA GLY A 298 5.49 5.27 -8.81
C GLY A 298 6.45 4.26 -8.17
N MET A 299 6.04 3.69 -7.03
CA MET A 299 6.92 2.82 -6.24
C MET A 299 7.37 1.55 -6.98
N GLY A 300 6.46 0.89 -7.71
CA GLY A 300 6.81 -0.31 -8.47
C GLY A 300 7.95 -0.08 -9.47
N ALA A 301 7.87 1.00 -10.26
CA ALA A 301 8.92 1.38 -11.20
C ALA A 301 10.25 1.73 -10.49
N CYS A 302 10.18 2.36 -9.32
CA CYS A 302 11.37 2.69 -8.53
C CYS A 302 12.02 1.45 -7.92
N LEU A 303 11.24 0.46 -7.48
CA LEU A 303 11.76 -0.82 -6.98
C LEU A 303 12.47 -1.62 -8.09
N VAL A 304 11.87 -1.69 -9.28
CA VAL A 304 12.50 -2.31 -10.46
C VAL A 304 13.82 -1.60 -10.79
N MET A 305 13.83 -0.27 -10.75
CA MET A 305 15.04 0.52 -10.99
C MET A 305 16.10 0.27 -9.91
N ALA A 306 15.72 0.25 -8.64
CA ALA A 306 16.63 0.01 -7.53
C ALA A 306 17.29 -1.37 -7.61
N GLU A 307 16.52 -2.41 -7.94
CA GLU A 307 17.03 -3.77 -8.18
C GLU A 307 18.06 -3.79 -9.32
N GLN A 308 17.72 -3.20 -10.47
CA GLN A 308 18.61 -3.17 -11.64
C GLN A 308 19.90 -2.38 -11.40
N MET A 309 19.83 -1.35 -10.55
CA MET A 309 20.96 -0.49 -10.23
C MET A 309 21.77 -0.99 -9.03
N HIS A 310 21.33 -2.05 -8.35
CA HIS A 310 21.84 -2.45 -7.04
C HIS A 310 21.89 -1.25 -6.07
N ALA A 311 20.77 -0.53 -6.00
CA ALA A 311 20.64 0.71 -5.25
C ALA A 311 19.79 0.55 -3.99
N TYR A 312 20.00 1.45 -3.04
CA TYR A 312 19.16 1.62 -1.87
C TYR A 312 17.87 2.36 -2.24
N ILE A 313 16.80 2.08 -1.51
CA ILE A 313 15.49 2.71 -1.70
C ILE A 313 14.68 2.67 -0.42
N LEU A 314 13.93 3.74 -0.16
CA LEU A 314 12.90 3.77 0.90
C LEU A 314 11.54 3.37 0.30
N THR A 315 10.87 2.40 0.89
CA THR A 315 9.56 1.91 0.41
C THR A 315 8.64 1.50 1.56
N ASP A 316 7.33 1.42 1.32
CA ASP A 316 6.39 0.79 2.25
C ASP A 316 6.67 -0.74 2.29
N LYS A 317 6.63 -1.36 3.48
CA LYS A 317 6.88 -2.80 3.68
C LYS A 317 5.95 -3.66 2.82
N ALA A 318 4.66 -3.33 2.81
CA ALA A 318 3.64 -4.03 2.00
C ALA A 318 4.03 -4.06 0.51
N THR A 319 4.31 -2.88 -0.07
CA THR A 319 4.70 -2.75 -1.48
C THR A 319 5.97 -3.53 -1.80
N PHE A 320 6.95 -3.54 -0.89
CA PHE A 320 8.16 -4.32 -1.06
C PHE A 320 7.90 -5.83 -1.06
N LEU A 321 7.07 -6.32 -0.13
CA LEU A 321 6.75 -7.74 -0.06
C LEU A 321 5.97 -8.21 -1.28
N THR A 322 5.04 -7.40 -1.79
CA THR A 322 4.36 -7.66 -3.07
C THR A 322 5.34 -7.70 -4.25
N PHE A 323 6.30 -6.77 -4.32
CA PHE A 323 7.36 -6.77 -5.34
C PHE A 323 8.20 -8.06 -5.32
N VAL A 324 8.57 -8.52 -4.11
CA VAL A 324 9.29 -9.79 -3.94
C VAL A 324 8.43 -10.99 -4.33
N ALA A 325 7.17 -11.03 -3.90
CA ALA A 325 6.23 -12.11 -4.25
C ALA A 325 5.98 -12.20 -5.77
N ASN A 326 6.02 -11.06 -6.46
CA ASN A 326 5.92 -10.96 -7.92
C ASN A 326 7.27 -11.11 -8.65
N ASN A 327 8.30 -11.68 -8.00
CA ASN A 327 9.61 -11.95 -8.59
C ASN A 327 10.30 -10.70 -9.18
N GLY A 328 10.08 -9.53 -8.58
CA GLY A 328 10.69 -8.27 -9.00
C GLY A 328 9.93 -7.54 -10.10
N VAL A 329 8.65 -7.86 -10.30
CA VAL A 329 7.78 -7.24 -11.29
C VAL A 329 6.62 -6.53 -10.57
N MET A 330 6.31 -5.31 -11.00
CA MET A 330 5.16 -4.54 -10.54
C MET A 330 4.50 -3.93 -11.78
N ASP A 331 3.20 -4.16 -11.95
CA ASP A 331 2.39 -3.65 -13.07
C ASP A 331 1.91 -2.20 -12.84
#